data_AF-A0A1Y1UWY9-F1
#
_entry.id   AF-A0A1Y1UWY9-F1
#
_cell.length_a   1.000
_cell.length_b   1.000
_cell.length_c   1.000
_cell.angle_alpha   90.00
_cell.angle_beta   90.00
_cell.angle_gamma   90.00
#
_symmetry.space_group_name_H-M   'P 1'
#
loop_
_entity.id
_entity.type
_entity.pdbx_description
1 polymer ?
#
loop_
_entity_poly.entity_id
_entity_poly.type
_entity_poly.pdbx_seq_one_letter_code
_entity_poly.pdbx_strand_id
1 'polypeptide(L)'
;MKFLSINFGLLLTGIVVKASSPIGWGKNTTGGQGGVEYHVSTFKEFKDALYNHGNVNDPKIIYIDGPINGITLDDGSIMNFGNLIPGFSFDKYVACFTEDGSQWLDTPECNQIEELRLQGRPIQNQQIHVDVTPNTTIIGNGNDARLEELSLQIRHTENVIIKNLSIEAPNDYFPEWDPTDGIHGSWNAEYDAIVIKNATNVWVDNCYLGDGSKGVNTNPKIFGHYVETHDGLLDVVDAADYITISNNRFENHKKTMLIGNSDSRQTDRDHLKVTIYNNVFINCNERMPRVRFGKVHVFNNYYYAETFNEAYESLTVDNYFHDDNVFPQYFIGLGVESNVLSEYNSFHYAGNEEIPATNDIIVYSYGGYIFHDIGSEFNGQTLNIDGLAEKSFKLKVKTKMAQNAANGKTNPAWVNASFTTDVFDPREFYDYDVVENIDAVNDLINKVPSWMFGMDNESNDHPLVETNPVEPVNPALGSETYPSISESESQPINNNESSMEYYLSCEPQAYECKSKKAFECYDNLSQCYSQTQENNYEKCIEINNICSKIWN
;
A
#
# COMPACT_ATOMS: atom_id res chain seq x y z
N MET A 1 -49.98 14.47 29.91
CA MET A 1 -49.42 14.15 31.25
C MET A 1 -49.66 12.68 31.58
N LYS A 2 -48.61 11.87 31.48
CA LYS A 2 -48.23 10.80 32.44
C LYS A 2 -46.96 10.17 31.88
N PHE A 3 -45.84 10.52 32.52
CA PHE A 3 -44.53 9.91 32.31
C PHE A 3 -44.59 8.43 32.71
N LEU A 4 -44.07 7.54 31.87
CA LEU A 4 -43.57 6.25 32.31
C LEU A 4 -42.07 6.22 32.10
N SER A 5 -41.39 5.93 33.21
CA SER A 5 -39.97 5.79 33.44
C SER A 5 -39.30 4.79 32.49
N ILE A 6 -38.30 5.26 31.74
CA ILE A 6 -37.34 4.43 31.03
C ILE A 6 -36.37 3.88 32.07
N ASN A 7 -36.38 2.56 32.25
CA ASN A 7 -35.33 1.84 32.95
C ASN A 7 -34.05 1.94 32.11
N PHE A 8 -33.03 2.60 32.65
CA PHE A 8 -31.65 2.47 32.19
C PHE A 8 -31.18 1.05 32.55
N GLY A 9 -31.47 0.10 31.67
CA GLY A 9 -30.93 -1.26 31.73
C GLY A 9 -29.56 -1.27 31.06
N LEU A 10 -28.52 -1.50 31.87
CA LEU A 10 -27.15 -1.88 31.53
C LEU A 10 -26.77 -1.75 30.04
N LEU A 11 -26.00 -0.70 29.73
CA LEU A 11 -25.01 -0.80 28.65
C LEU A 11 -24.09 -1.98 29.01
N LEU A 12 -24.28 -3.12 28.35
CA LEU A 12 -23.18 -4.05 28.15
C LEU A 12 -22.14 -3.26 27.36
N THR A 13 -21.15 -2.74 28.06
CA THR A 13 -19.87 -2.37 27.47
C THR A 13 -19.35 -3.63 26.79
N GLY A 14 -19.64 -3.78 25.51
CA GLY A 14 -18.96 -4.73 24.67
C GLY A 14 -17.47 -4.46 24.87
N ILE A 15 -16.78 -5.44 25.42
CA ILE A 15 -15.33 -5.42 25.54
C ILE A 15 -14.84 -5.44 24.09
N VAL A 16 -14.64 -4.26 23.50
CA VAL A 16 -13.64 -4.13 22.45
C VAL A 16 -12.35 -4.43 23.19
N VAL A 17 -11.81 -5.63 22.99
CA VAL A 17 -10.46 -5.93 23.43
C VAL A 17 -9.56 -5.04 22.59
N LYS A 18 -9.35 -3.78 23.01
CA LYS A 18 -8.17 -3.02 22.62
C LYS A 18 -7.03 -3.83 23.17
N ALA A 19 -6.45 -4.69 22.33
CA ALA A 19 -5.30 -5.47 22.74
C ALA A 19 -4.23 -4.45 23.17
N SER A 20 -3.77 -4.55 24.42
CA SER A 20 -2.69 -3.70 24.92
C SER A 20 -1.35 -4.02 24.23
N SER A 21 -1.30 -5.15 23.53
CA SER A 21 -0.17 -5.71 22.79
C SER A 21 -0.67 -6.44 21.54
N PRO A 22 0.14 -6.58 20.48
CA PRO A 22 -0.25 -7.34 19.30
C PRO A 22 -0.49 -8.81 19.62
N ILE A 23 -1.47 -9.41 18.93
CA ILE A 23 -1.65 -10.86 18.84
C ILE A 23 -1.05 -11.33 17.51
N GLY A 24 -0.61 -12.58 17.44
CA GLY A 24 -0.13 -13.16 16.19
C GLY A 24 1.38 -13.08 15.99
N TRP A 25 1.79 -13.08 14.72
CA TRP A 25 3.19 -13.10 14.34
C TRP A 25 3.97 -11.87 14.86
N GLY A 26 3.33 -10.71 14.97
CA GLY A 26 3.91 -9.48 15.51
C GLY A 26 3.90 -9.36 17.04
N LYS A 27 3.54 -10.41 17.81
CA LYS A 27 3.36 -10.36 19.28
C LYS A 27 4.52 -9.78 20.10
N ASN A 28 5.74 -9.78 19.56
CA ASN A 28 6.94 -9.26 20.23
C ASN A 28 7.20 -7.77 19.96
N THR A 29 6.33 -7.11 19.21
CA THR A 29 6.49 -5.69 18.86
C THR A 29 6.18 -4.80 20.05
N THR A 30 7.13 -3.92 20.40
CA THR A 30 7.04 -2.96 21.52
C THR A 30 7.15 -1.50 21.06
N GLY A 31 7.58 -1.27 19.82
CA GLY A 31 7.74 0.06 19.24
C GLY A 31 8.75 0.90 20.04
N GLY A 32 8.39 2.15 20.29
CA GLY A 32 9.20 3.11 21.05
C GLY A 32 8.95 3.15 22.56
N GLN A 33 8.43 2.08 23.15
CA GLN A 33 8.11 2.05 24.58
C GLN A 33 9.30 2.51 25.45
N GLY A 34 9.05 3.46 26.36
CA GLY A 34 10.06 4.02 27.26
C GLY A 34 11.01 5.03 26.61
N GLY A 35 10.74 5.40 25.36
CA GLY A 35 11.51 6.33 24.55
C GLY A 35 11.20 7.79 24.79
N VAL A 36 11.84 8.65 23.98
CA VAL A 36 11.53 10.08 23.92
C VAL A 36 10.18 10.28 23.24
N GLU A 37 9.36 11.18 23.78
CA GLU A 37 8.07 11.55 23.22
C GLU A 37 8.19 12.81 22.36
N TYR A 38 7.65 12.76 21.15
CA TYR A 38 7.53 13.86 20.21
C TYR A 38 6.07 14.13 19.92
N HIS A 39 5.71 15.40 19.81
CA HIS A 39 4.41 15.86 19.36
C HIS A 39 4.62 16.67 18.09
N VAL A 40 4.01 16.24 16.99
CA VAL A 40 4.28 16.78 15.66
C VAL A 40 2.98 17.16 14.96
N SER A 41 2.99 18.28 14.27
CA SER A 41 1.86 18.75 13.44
C SER A 41 2.29 19.24 12.07
N THR A 42 3.58 19.14 11.75
CA THR A 42 4.13 19.47 10.43
C THR A 42 4.95 18.32 9.86
N PHE A 43 5.08 18.28 8.53
CA PHE A 43 5.86 17.25 7.86
C PHE A 43 7.34 17.27 8.25
N LYS A 44 7.89 18.48 8.44
CA LYS A 44 9.27 18.65 8.91
C LYS A 44 9.46 18.10 10.32
N GLU A 45 8.61 18.48 11.27
CA GLU A 45 8.67 17.97 12.65
C GLU A 45 8.58 16.45 12.69
N PHE A 46 7.71 15.86 11.86
CA PHE A 46 7.55 14.41 11.78
C PHE A 46 8.84 13.72 11.32
N LYS A 47 9.48 14.20 10.24
CA LYS A 47 10.77 13.69 9.77
C LYS A 47 11.89 13.89 10.80
N ASP A 48 11.96 15.05 11.44
CA ASP A 48 12.96 15.35 12.47
C ASP A 48 12.81 14.43 13.69
N ALA A 49 11.57 14.14 14.10
CA ALA A 49 11.25 13.24 15.22
C ALA A 49 11.69 11.79 14.93
N LEU A 50 11.51 11.31 13.70
CA LEU A 50 12.01 10.00 13.27
C LEU A 50 13.55 9.91 13.34
N TYR A 51 14.26 11.01 13.09
CA TYR A 51 15.71 11.06 13.22
C TYR A 51 16.20 11.12 14.68
N ASN A 52 15.33 11.47 15.63
CA ASN A 52 15.60 11.45 17.07
C ASN A 52 16.89 12.19 17.47
N HIS A 53 17.12 13.37 16.88
CA HIS A 53 18.34 14.16 17.06
C HIS A 53 19.65 13.38 16.79
N GLY A 54 19.64 12.43 15.86
CA GLY A 54 20.77 11.58 15.50
C GLY A 54 20.81 10.23 16.23
N ASN A 55 19.94 10.01 17.22
CA ASN A 55 19.83 8.76 17.95
C ASN A 55 18.77 7.85 17.32
N VAL A 56 18.91 7.56 16.03
CA VAL A 56 17.89 6.87 15.22
C VAL A 56 17.45 5.52 15.79
N ASN A 57 18.33 4.81 16.50
CA ASN A 57 18.05 3.50 17.08
C ASN A 57 17.39 3.55 18.47
N ASP A 58 17.43 4.69 19.15
CA ASP A 58 16.88 4.80 20.50
C ASP A 58 15.34 4.80 20.44
N PRO A 59 14.64 4.20 21.42
CA PRO A 59 13.18 4.17 21.42
C PRO A 59 12.56 5.58 21.35
N LYS A 60 11.48 5.72 20.58
CA LYS A 60 10.74 6.99 20.43
C LYS A 60 9.26 6.81 20.16
N ILE A 61 8.44 7.68 20.74
CA ILE A 61 7.00 7.76 20.52
C ILE A 61 6.72 9.09 19.84
N ILE A 62 6.06 9.05 18.68
CA ILE A 62 5.72 10.21 17.88
C ILE A 62 4.21 10.33 17.83
N TYR A 63 3.69 11.33 18.52
CA TYR A 63 2.29 11.71 18.53
C TYR A 63 1.99 12.62 17.33
N ILE A 64 1.04 12.21 16.50
CA ILE A 64 0.51 13.01 15.39
C ILE A 64 -0.65 13.85 15.95
N ASP A 65 -0.42 15.16 16.10
CA ASP A 65 -1.35 16.08 16.78
C ASP A 65 -2.35 16.76 15.83
N GLY A 66 -2.30 16.41 14.55
CA GLY A 66 -3.21 16.92 13.52
C GLY A 66 -2.82 16.43 12.12
N PRO A 67 -3.43 16.95 11.06
CA PRO A 67 -3.12 16.56 9.69
C PRO A 67 -1.69 16.95 9.28
N ILE A 68 -0.95 16.00 8.73
CA ILE A 68 0.39 16.20 8.15
C ILE A 68 0.34 15.78 6.70
N ASN A 69 0.66 16.72 5.82
CA ASN A 69 0.64 16.51 4.38
C ASN A 69 2.07 16.46 3.80
N GLY A 70 2.43 15.34 3.17
CA GLY A 70 3.76 15.05 2.65
C GLY A 70 4.21 15.94 1.49
N ILE A 71 3.31 16.62 0.79
CA ILE A 71 3.67 17.59 -0.26
C ILE A 71 3.92 19.00 0.30
N THR A 72 3.87 19.18 1.63
CA THR A 72 4.28 20.43 2.28
C THR A 72 5.80 20.50 2.39
N LEU A 73 6.40 21.55 1.84
CA LEU A 73 7.83 21.84 1.92
C LEU A 73 8.21 22.43 3.28
N ASP A 74 9.51 22.49 3.56
CA ASP A 74 10.05 22.99 4.84
C ASP A 74 9.70 24.48 5.11
N ASP A 75 9.43 25.25 4.07
CA ASP A 75 8.99 26.65 4.16
C ASP A 75 7.46 26.80 4.32
N GLY A 76 6.73 25.68 4.39
CA GLY A 76 5.28 25.61 4.50
C GLY A 76 4.52 25.75 3.18
N SER A 77 5.22 25.92 2.05
CA SER A 77 4.59 25.93 0.73
C SER A 77 4.23 24.52 0.28
N ILE A 78 3.29 24.42 -0.67
CA ILE A 78 2.85 23.13 -1.22
C ILE A 78 3.58 22.86 -2.53
N MET A 79 4.14 21.67 -2.65
CA MET A 79 4.82 21.20 -3.85
C MET A 79 3.85 21.17 -5.04
N ASN A 80 4.29 21.75 -6.16
CA ASN A 80 3.56 21.74 -7.42
C ASN A 80 4.35 20.97 -8.48
N PHE A 81 3.99 19.70 -8.69
CA PHE A 81 4.70 18.79 -9.59
C PHE A 81 4.71 19.25 -11.05
N GLY A 82 3.70 20.01 -11.50
CA GLY A 82 3.68 20.59 -12.85
C GLY A 82 4.81 21.60 -13.09
N ASN A 83 5.33 22.23 -12.03
CA ASN A 83 6.47 23.13 -12.10
C ASN A 83 7.81 22.42 -11.85
N LEU A 84 7.80 21.26 -11.17
CA LEU A 84 9.02 20.53 -10.81
C LEU A 84 9.72 19.93 -12.01
N ILE A 85 8.96 19.53 -13.03
CA ILE A 85 9.50 19.05 -14.31
C ILE A 85 9.02 19.97 -15.44
N PRO A 86 9.69 21.11 -15.67
CA PRO A 86 9.33 22.02 -16.75
C PRO A 86 9.27 21.30 -18.10
N GLY A 87 8.13 21.43 -18.78
CA GLY A 87 7.91 20.79 -20.08
C GLY A 87 7.12 19.48 -20.01
N PHE A 88 7.04 18.84 -18.85
CA PHE A 88 6.14 17.72 -18.63
C PHE A 88 4.67 18.20 -18.65
N SER A 89 3.81 17.37 -19.22
CA SER A 89 2.37 17.56 -19.27
C SER A 89 1.73 16.19 -19.43
N PHE A 90 0.84 15.84 -18.51
CA PHE A 90 0.12 14.57 -18.56
C PHE A 90 -0.69 14.43 -19.86
N ASP A 91 -1.34 15.50 -20.32
CA ASP A 91 -2.06 15.52 -21.61
C ASP A 91 -1.14 15.22 -22.80
N LYS A 92 0.11 15.73 -22.79
CA LYS A 92 1.09 15.41 -23.83
C LYS A 92 1.56 13.97 -23.76
N TYR A 93 1.71 13.42 -22.56
CA TYR A 93 2.03 12.01 -22.35
C TYR A 93 0.92 11.11 -22.91
N VAL A 94 -0.35 11.41 -22.60
CA VAL A 94 -1.51 10.70 -23.15
C VAL A 94 -1.56 10.82 -24.67
N ALA A 95 -1.29 11.99 -25.23
CA ALA A 95 -1.26 12.22 -26.68
C ALA A 95 -0.13 11.46 -27.42
N CYS A 96 0.79 10.83 -26.68
CA CYS A 96 1.86 9.99 -27.22
C CYS A 96 1.49 8.52 -27.38
N PHE A 97 0.22 8.18 -27.14
CA PHE A 97 -0.37 6.90 -27.53
C PHE A 97 -1.32 7.08 -28.71
N THR A 98 -1.65 5.97 -29.38
CA THR A 98 -2.78 5.92 -30.31
C THR A 98 -4.09 6.29 -29.60
N GLU A 99 -5.12 6.68 -30.35
CA GLU A 99 -6.42 7.11 -29.80
C GLU A 99 -7.04 6.05 -28.87
N ASP A 100 -6.82 4.77 -29.17
CA ASP A 100 -7.27 3.63 -28.36
C ASP A 100 -6.29 3.22 -27.25
N GLY A 101 -5.18 3.94 -27.08
CA GLY A 101 -4.14 3.66 -26.10
C GLY A 101 -3.27 2.44 -26.42
N SER A 102 -3.51 1.73 -27.51
CA SER A 102 -2.89 0.41 -27.76
C SER A 102 -1.41 0.45 -28.14
N GLN A 103 -0.90 1.58 -28.62
CA GLN A 103 0.48 1.72 -29.08
C GLN A 103 1.09 3.08 -28.70
N TRP A 104 2.35 3.05 -28.27
CA TRP A 104 3.18 4.23 -28.14
C TRP A 104 3.62 4.75 -29.52
N LEU A 105 3.55 6.07 -29.74
CA LEU A 105 3.83 6.69 -31.04
C LEU A 105 5.33 6.81 -31.38
N ASP A 106 6.22 6.64 -30.39
CA ASP A 106 7.69 6.60 -30.56
C ASP A 106 8.28 7.77 -31.38
N THR A 107 7.73 8.98 -31.22
CA THR A 107 8.32 10.19 -31.81
C THR A 107 9.38 10.78 -30.87
N PRO A 108 10.32 11.61 -31.38
CA PRO A 108 11.28 12.30 -30.52
C PRO A 108 10.62 13.11 -29.39
N GLU A 109 9.49 13.77 -29.66
CA GLU A 109 8.73 14.53 -28.66
C GLU A 109 8.12 13.61 -27.60
N CYS A 110 7.64 12.44 -28.00
CA CYS A 110 7.08 11.46 -27.08
C CYS A 110 8.16 10.83 -26.22
N ASN A 111 9.28 10.45 -26.79
CA ASN A 111 10.39 9.92 -26.02
C ASN A 111 10.91 10.97 -25.02
N GLN A 112 10.90 12.25 -25.40
CA GLN A 112 11.21 13.34 -24.46
C GLN A 112 10.18 13.50 -23.34
N ILE A 113 8.87 13.34 -23.61
CA ILE A 113 7.84 13.44 -22.56
C ILE A 113 7.95 12.29 -21.56
N GLU A 114 8.29 11.08 -22.05
CA GLU A 114 8.51 9.92 -21.19
C GLU A 114 9.78 10.08 -20.33
N GLU A 115 10.87 10.59 -20.89
CA GLU A 115 12.06 10.94 -20.11
C GLU A 115 11.74 11.92 -18.97
N LEU A 116 10.90 12.93 -19.24
CA LEU A 116 10.46 13.89 -18.23
C LEU A 116 9.58 13.23 -17.16
N ARG A 117 8.67 12.32 -17.55
CA ARG A 117 7.88 11.52 -16.59
C ARG A 117 8.80 10.73 -15.65
N LEU A 118 9.76 10.02 -16.22
CA LEU A 118 10.74 9.22 -15.48
C LEU A 118 11.65 10.06 -14.57
N GLN A 119 11.90 11.33 -14.92
CA GLN A 119 12.62 12.28 -14.07
C GLN A 119 11.76 12.81 -12.90
N GLY A 120 10.45 12.97 -13.10
CA GLY A 120 9.52 13.46 -12.07
C GLY A 120 9.34 12.50 -10.91
N ARG A 121 9.26 11.20 -11.21
CA ARG A 121 9.09 10.13 -10.22
C ARG A 121 10.11 10.18 -9.06
N PRO A 122 11.43 10.18 -9.27
CA PRO A 122 12.39 10.24 -8.17
C PRO A 122 12.31 11.55 -7.37
N ILE A 123 11.92 12.68 -7.98
CA ILE A 123 11.74 13.95 -7.27
C ILE A 123 10.56 13.86 -6.31
N GLN A 124 9.44 13.31 -6.77
CA GLN A 124 8.29 13.08 -5.91
C GLN A 124 8.62 12.11 -4.78
N ASN A 125 9.20 10.96 -5.12
CA ASN A 125 9.64 9.95 -4.16
C ASN A 125 10.48 10.57 -3.04
N GLN A 126 11.50 11.38 -3.38
CA GLN A 126 12.36 12.04 -2.40
C GLN A 126 11.59 12.93 -1.41
N GLN A 127 10.48 13.52 -1.83
CA GLN A 127 9.65 14.34 -0.96
C GLN A 127 8.73 13.50 -0.07
N ILE A 128 8.00 12.57 -0.67
CA ILE A 128 6.83 11.94 -0.01
C ILE A 128 7.17 10.63 0.72
N HIS A 129 8.32 10.01 0.42
CA HIS A 129 8.76 8.82 1.14
C HIS A 129 9.35 9.20 2.51
N VAL A 130 8.83 8.56 3.55
CA VAL A 130 9.24 8.77 4.93
C VAL A 130 9.79 7.48 5.51
N ASP A 131 11.12 7.37 5.61
CA ASP A 131 11.78 6.22 6.23
C ASP A 131 11.51 6.20 7.74
N VAL A 132 10.95 5.08 8.21
CA VAL A 132 10.67 4.86 9.64
C VAL A 132 11.84 4.15 10.29
N THR A 133 12.45 4.79 11.29
CA THR A 133 13.61 4.26 12.01
C THR A 133 13.20 3.21 13.07
N PRO A 134 14.14 2.36 13.54
CA PRO A 134 13.81 1.29 14.50
C PRO A 134 13.27 1.81 15.83
N ASN A 135 12.58 0.92 16.57
CA ASN A 135 12.06 1.21 17.92
C ASN A 135 11.16 2.45 17.95
N THR A 136 10.21 2.52 17.02
CA THR A 136 9.36 3.70 16.81
C THR A 136 7.90 3.34 17.02
N THR A 137 7.18 4.16 17.77
CA THR A 137 5.72 4.17 17.79
C THR A 137 5.22 5.46 17.16
N ILE A 138 4.51 5.39 16.04
CA ILE A 138 3.76 6.51 15.46
C ILE A 138 2.31 6.34 15.89
N ILE A 139 1.75 7.32 16.60
CA ILE A 139 0.41 7.22 17.18
C ILE A 139 -0.37 8.51 17.00
N GLY A 140 -1.63 8.41 16.55
CA GLY A 140 -2.48 9.60 16.46
C GLY A 140 -2.96 10.08 17.83
N ASN A 141 -2.89 11.40 18.03
CA ASN A 141 -3.29 12.09 19.26
C ASN A 141 -4.50 12.99 18.97
N GLY A 142 -5.69 12.40 18.94
CA GLY A 142 -6.93 13.11 18.66
C GLY A 142 -7.69 12.51 17.51
N ASN A 143 -8.81 13.16 17.14
CA ASN A 143 -9.70 12.65 16.11
C ASN A 143 -9.30 13.05 14.68
N ASP A 144 -8.40 14.01 14.55
CA ASP A 144 -7.91 14.63 13.32
C ASP A 144 -6.45 14.24 12.99
N ALA A 145 -5.87 13.31 13.75
CA ALA A 145 -4.53 12.77 13.48
C ALA A 145 -4.52 12.02 12.14
N ARG A 146 -3.87 12.61 11.14
CA ARG A 146 -3.90 12.12 9.76
C ARG A 146 -2.59 12.36 9.04
N LEU A 147 -2.19 11.40 8.20
CA LEU A 147 -1.10 11.52 7.25
C LEU A 147 -1.67 11.50 5.83
N GLU A 148 -1.30 12.48 5.00
CA GLU A 148 -1.81 12.64 3.63
C GLU A 148 -0.62 12.81 2.67
N GLU A 149 -0.74 12.31 1.45
CA GLU A 149 0.27 12.52 0.40
C GLU A 149 1.70 12.13 0.81
N LEU A 150 1.83 11.08 1.62
CA LEU A 150 3.11 10.49 2.01
C LEU A 150 3.05 8.97 2.02
N SER A 151 4.22 8.35 1.89
CA SER A 151 4.41 6.91 1.96
C SER A 151 5.31 6.56 3.14
N LEU A 152 4.79 5.80 4.12
CA LEU A 152 5.58 5.32 5.24
C LEU A 152 6.43 4.12 4.81
N GLN A 153 7.74 4.30 4.85
CA GLN A 153 8.72 3.31 4.41
C GLN A 153 9.35 2.63 5.64
N ILE A 154 8.77 1.51 6.08
CA ILE A 154 9.32 0.67 7.14
C ILE A 154 10.29 -0.33 6.48
N ARG A 155 11.52 0.14 6.25
CA ARG A 155 12.49 -0.58 5.42
C ARG A 155 13.77 -0.89 6.16
N HIS A 156 14.23 -2.13 6.07
CA HIS A 156 15.50 -2.57 6.67
C HIS A 156 15.61 -2.19 8.16
N THR A 157 14.50 -2.32 8.88
CA THR A 157 14.29 -1.82 10.24
C THR A 157 13.48 -2.83 11.05
N GLU A 158 13.30 -2.57 12.34
CA GLU A 158 12.53 -3.46 13.21
C GLU A 158 11.81 -2.72 14.33
N ASN A 159 10.83 -3.40 14.92
CA ASN A 159 10.13 -2.97 16.13
C ASN A 159 9.40 -1.63 15.93
N VAL A 160 8.39 -1.64 15.08
CA VAL A 160 7.61 -0.45 14.70
C VAL A 160 6.12 -0.64 15.01
N ILE A 161 5.50 0.37 15.64
CA ILE A 161 4.06 0.43 15.85
C ILE A 161 3.49 1.63 15.08
N ILE A 162 2.43 1.41 14.31
CA ILE A 162 1.59 2.47 13.72
C ILE A 162 0.20 2.30 14.32
N LYS A 163 -0.35 3.32 14.99
CA LYS A 163 -1.59 3.16 15.74
C LYS A 163 -2.47 4.40 15.80
N ASN A 164 -3.79 4.22 15.73
CA ASN A 164 -4.75 5.30 16.02
C ASN A 164 -4.63 6.55 15.14
N LEU A 165 -4.30 6.41 13.85
CA LEU A 165 -4.31 7.53 12.91
C LEU A 165 -4.95 7.17 11.56
N SER A 166 -5.35 8.21 10.82
CA SER A 166 -5.78 8.10 9.43
C SER A 166 -4.60 8.24 8.48
N ILE A 167 -4.56 7.45 7.42
CA ILE A 167 -3.53 7.50 6.38
C ILE A 167 -4.24 7.49 5.02
N GLU A 168 -4.13 8.60 4.29
CA GLU A 168 -4.60 8.71 2.93
C GLU A 168 -3.46 8.35 1.96
N ALA A 169 -3.74 7.45 1.02
CA ALA A 169 -2.76 7.00 0.05
C ALA A 169 -2.20 8.17 -0.76
N PRO A 170 -0.88 8.20 -1.03
CA PRO A 170 -0.27 9.26 -1.82
C PRO A 170 -0.64 9.12 -3.30
N ASN A 171 -0.89 10.26 -3.95
CA ASN A 171 -1.15 10.30 -5.39
C ASN A 171 0.17 10.27 -6.16
N ASP A 172 0.32 9.36 -7.12
CA ASP A 172 1.37 9.43 -8.13
C ASP A 172 1.02 10.49 -9.18
N TYR A 173 1.86 11.51 -9.32
CA TYR A 173 1.67 12.58 -10.30
C TYR A 173 2.19 12.19 -11.69
N PHE A 174 2.84 11.03 -11.81
CA PHE A 174 3.49 10.53 -13.01
C PHE A 174 3.11 9.08 -13.33
N PRO A 175 1.81 8.70 -13.25
CA PRO A 175 1.39 7.33 -13.46
C PRO A 175 1.69 6.88 -14.89
N GLU A 176 1.95 5.59 -15.04
CA GLU A 176 2.30 4.95 -16.32
C GLU A 176 1.08 4.31 -16.96
N TRP A 177 0.92 4.44 -18.27
CA TRP A 177 0.01 3.61 -19.04
C TRP A 177 0.77 2.45 -19.69
N ASP A 178 0.42 1.22 -19.31
CA ASP A 178 0.93 0.01 -19.95
C ASP A 178 -0.19 -0.67 -20.77
N PRO A 179 -0.15 -0.59 -22.12
CA PRO A 179 -1.16 -1.23 -22.97
C PRO A 179 -1.09 -2.77 -22.96
N THR A 180 -0.04 -3.34 -22.39
CA THR A 180 0.19 -4.79 -22.31
C THR A 180 -0.15 -5.40 -20.95
N ASP A 181 -0.48 -4.56 -19.96
CA ASP A 181 -0.93 -5.00 -18.64
C ASP A 181 -2.42 -5.33 -18.66
N GLY A 182 -2.72 -6.64 -18.60
CA GLY A 182 -4.07 -7.15 -18.81
C GLY A 182 -4.51 -7.13 -20.27
N ILE A 183 -5.78 -7.46 -20.53
CA ILE A 183 -6.34 -7.53 -21.90
C ILE A 183 -6.77 -6.17 -22.46
N HIS A 184 -6.83 -5.15 -21.61
CA HIS A 184 -7.32 -3.81 -21.94
C HIS A 184 -6.32 -2.70 -21.60
N GLY A 185 -5.07 -3.04 -21.28
CA GLY A 185 -4.10 -2.12 -20.69
C GLY A 185 -4.47 -1.70 -19.26
N SER A 186 -3.52 -1.09 -18.55
CA SER A 186 -3.73 -0.57 -17.20
C SER A 186 -2.90 0.68 -16.91
N TRP A 187 -3.45 1.55 -16.06
CA TRP A 187 -2.70 2.63 -15.40
C TRP A 187 -2.02 2.09 -14.15
N ASN A 188 -0.73 2.39 -13.99
CA ASN A 188 0.10 1.95 -12.89
C ASN A 188 0.72 3.14 -12.16
N ALA A 189 0.46 3.18 -10.85
CA ALA A 189 1.07 4.11 -9.91
C ALA A 189 2.07 3.35 -9.01
N GLU A 190 2.83 4.08 -8.21
CA GLU A 190 4.07 3.55 -7.62
C GLU A 190 4.19 3.69 -6.10
N TYR A 191 3.24 4.40 -5.49
CA TYR A 191 3.35 4.78 -4.09
C TYR A 191 2.27 4.10 -3.27
N ASP A 192 2.73 3.31 -2.30
CA ASP A 192 1.86 2.72 -1.29
C ASP A 192 1.72 3.65 -0.09
N ALA A 193 0.62 3.57 0.67
CA ALA A 193 0.50 4.32 1.91
C ALA A 193 1.50 3.85 3.00
N ILE A 194 1.67 2.52 3.14
CA ILE A 194 2.66 1.88 4.02
C ILE A 194 3.38 0.76 3.26
N VAL A 195 4.71 0.79 3.29
CA VAL A 195 5.56 -0.31 2.80
C VAL A 195 6.37 -0.90 3.94
N ILE A 196 6.16 -2.18 4.22
CA ILE A 196 6.96 -2.98 5.14
C ILE A 196 7.88 -3.86 4.29
N LYS A 197 9.14 -3.45 4.16
CA LYS A 197 10.11 -4.11 3.28
C LYS A 197 11.34 -4.55 4.05
N ASN A 198 11.62 -5.85 4.06
CA ASN A 198 12.77 -6.39 4.80
C ASN A 198 12.83 -5.90 6.26
N ALA A 199 11.66 -5.78 6.89
CA ALA A 199 11.51 -5.31 8.25
C ALA A 199 10.87 -6.38 9.13
N THR A 200 11.14 -6.33 10.44
CA THR A 200 10.62 -7.33 11.37
C THR A 200 9.93 -6.74 12.59
N ASN A 201 8.95 -7.46 13.14
CA ASN A 201 8.19 -7.03 14.32
C ASN A 201 7.51 -5.67 14.08
N VAL A 202 6.46 -5.68 13.27
CA VAL A 202 5.66 -4.49 12.96
C VAL A 202 4.20 -4.73 13.35
N TRP A 203 3.58 -3.72 13.96
CA TRP A 203 2.18 -3.73 14.31
C TRP A 203 1.46 -2.50 13.78
N VAL A 204 0.47 -2.72 12.91
CA VAL A 204 -0.44 -1.67 12.42
C VAL A 204 -1.81 -1.90 13.03
N ASP A 205 -2.25 -1.00 13.90
CA ASP A 205 -3.43 -1.20 14.74
C ASP A 205 -4.37 0.00 14.80
N ASN A 206 -5.67 -0.23 14.69
CA ASN A 206 -6.67 0.82 14.93
C ASN A 206 -6.45 2.06 14.05
N CYS A 207 -6.02 1.86 12.80
CA CYS A 207 -5.84 2.90 11.79
C CYS A 207 -7.00 2.89 10.78
N TYR A 208 -7.19 4.04 10.14
CA TYR A 208 -7.99 4.16 8.93
C TYR A 208 -7.05 4.33 7.74
N LEU A 209 -7.28 3.57 6.66
CA LEU A 209 -6.49 3.64 5.42
C LEU A 209 -7.43 3.67 4.20
N GLY A 210 -7.17 4.58 3.26
CA GLY A 210 -7.94 4.67 2.01
C GLY A 210 -7.38 5.73 1.06
N ASP A 211 -8.03 5.94 -0.09
CA ASP A 211 -7.62 6.97 -1.06
C ASP A 211 -7.99 8.40 -0.61
N GLY A 212 -8.76 8.52 0.48
CA GLY A 212 -9.14 9.81 1.05
C GLY A 212 -10.03 10.64 0.12
N SER A 213 -9.81 11.95 0.12
CA SER A 213 -10.61 12.89 -0.69
C SER A 213 -10.34 12.84 -2.19
N LYS A 214 -9.26 12.17 -2.61
CA LYS A 214 -8.81 12.08 -4.01
C LYS A 214 -8.92 10.64 -4.54
N GLY A 215 -10.07 10.00 -4.29
CA GLY A 215 -10.33 8.65 -4.82
C GLY A 215 -10.22 8.55 -6.34
N VAL A 216 -10.09 7.33 -6.85
CA VAL A 216 -9.87 7.07 -8.28
C VAL A 216 -10.93 7.67 -9.21
N ASN A 217 -12.17 7.83 -8.74
CA ASN A 217 -13.26 8.46 -9.48
C ASN A 217 -13.14 9.98 -9.62
N THR A 218 -12.19 10.60 -8.93
CA THR A 218 -11.84 12.01 -9.13
C THR A 218 -10.94 12.23 -10.34
N ASN A 219 -10.33 11.15 -10.86
CA ASN A 219 -9.50 11.18 -12.06
C ASN A 219 -10.34 10.95 -13.34
N PRO A 220 -9.88 11.42 -14.52
CA PRO A 220 -10.57 11.18 -15.78
C PRO A 220 -10.48 9.71 -16.21
N LYS A 221 -11.44 9.24 -17.02
CA LYS A 221 -11.31 7.98 -17.78
C LYS A 221 -10.52 8.24 -19.07
N ILE A 222 -9.36 7.62 -19.22
CA ILE A 222 -8.49 7.67 -20.40
C ILE A 222 -8.16 6.24 -20.83
N PHE A 223 -8.24 5.96 -22.13
CA PHE A 223 -8.11 4.60 -22.69
C PHE A 223 -9.08 3.57 -22.09
N GLY A 224 -10.26 4.03 -21.67
CA GLY A 224 -11.32 3.19 -21.10
C GLY A 224 -11.23 2.95 -19.60
N HIS A 225 -10.21 3.48 -18.92
CA HIS A 225 -9.98 3.28 -17.49
C HIS A 225 -9.83 4.62 -16.77
N TYR A 226 -10.24 4.69 -15.50
CA TYR A 226 -9.80 5.79 -14.65
C TYR A 226 -8.27 5.82 -14.60
N VAL A 227 -7.68 7.00 -14.72
CA VAL A 227 -6.24 7.18 -14.45
C VAL A 227 -6.00 6.82 -12.99
N GLU A 228 -5.29 5.72 -12.78
CA GLU A 228 -4.95 5.25 -11.44
C GLU A 228 -3.74 6.01 -10.92
N THR A 229 -3.88 6.62 -9.74
CA THR A 229 -2.82 7.39 -9.08
C THR A 229 -2.38 6.75 -7.77
N HIS A 230 -3.00 5.64 -7.33
CA HIS A 230 -2.61 4.91 -6.13
C HIS A 230 -2.10 3.51 -6.48
N ASP A 231 -1.09 3.02 -5.77
CA ASP A 231 -0.75 1.59 -5.80
C ASP A 231 -1.41 0.86 -4.65
N GLY A 232 -0.69 0.52 -3.58
CA GLY A 232 -1.23 -0.20 -2.41
C GLY A 232 -1.53 0.64 -1.17
N LEU A 233 -2.31 0.09 -0.23
CA LEU A 233 -2.44 0.70 1.10
C LEU A 233 -1.35 0.20 2.05
N LEU A 234 -1.16 -1.12 2.14
CA LEU A 234 -0.21 -1.72 3.07
C LEU A 234 0.46 -2.93 2.44
N ASP A 235 1.70 -2.77 1.99
CA ASP A 235 2.45 -3.85 1.36
C ASP A 235 3.51 -4.44 2.30
N VAL A 236 3.64 -5.77 2.30
CA VAL A 236 4.61 -6.55 3.09
C VAL A 236 5.47 -7.38 2.15
N VAL A 237 6.73 -6.97 1.96
CA VAL A 237 7.56 -7.47 0.86
C VAL A 237 9.02 -7.70 1.26
N ASP A 238 9.75 -8.42 0.40
CA ASP A 238 11.21 -8.57 0.47
C ASP A 238 11.73 -9.11 1.81
N ALA A 239 11.27 -10.30 2.17
CA ALA A 239 11.60 -10.98 3.42
C ALA A 239 11.22 -10.20 4.70
N ALA A 240 10.25 -9.29 4.63
CA ALA A 240 9.61 -8.77 5.84
C ALA A 240 8.98 -9.93 6.64
N ASP A 241 8.95 -9.83 7.97
CA ASP A 241 8.55 -10.95 8.82
C ASP A 241 7.98 -10.51 10.17
N TYR A 242 7.17 -11.35 10.80
CA TYR A 242 6.59 -11.09 12.12
C TYR A 242 5.72 -9.82 12.17
N ILE A 243 4.66 -9.81 11.36
CA ILE A 243 3.78 -8.65 11.19
C ILE A 243 2.38 -8.94 11.73
N THR A 244 1.79 -7.97 12.43
CA THR A 244 0.38 -8.01 12.83
C THR A 244 -0.34 -6.77 12.29
N ILE A 245 -1.50 -6.99 11.66
CA ILE A 245 -2.38 -5.95 11.13
C ILE A 245 -3.76 -6.15 11.74
N SER A 246 -4.17 -5.27 12.65
CA SER A 246 -5.37 -5.50 13.46
C SER A 246 -6.27 -4.31 13.67
N ASN A 247 -7.57 -4.55 13.79
CA ASN A 247 -8.55 -3.51 14.14
C ASN A 247 -8.50 -2.28 13.21
N ASN A 248 -8.05 -2.43 11.95
CA ASN A 248 -7.97 -1.32 11.00
C ASN A 248 -9.21 -1.27 10.11
N ARG A 249 -9.52 -0.09 9.58
CA ARG A 249 -10.50 0.10 8.51
C ARG A 249 -9.76 0.46 7.22
N PHE A 250 -9.87 -0.40 6.23
CA PHE A 250 -9.43 -0.16 4.85
C PHE A 250 -10.66 0.16 4.03
N GLU A 251 -10.64 1.24 3.26
CA GLU A 251 -11.83 1.67 2.55
C GLU A 251 -11.51 2.37 1.23
N ASN A 252 -12.33 2.10 0.21
CA ASN A 252 -12.32 2.80 -1.08
C ASN A 252 -10.91 2.82 -1.67
N HIS A 253 -10.44 1.65 -2.10
CA HIS A 253 -9.09 1.49 -2.65
C HIS A 253 -8.99 0.24 -3.53
N LYS A 254 -8.18 0.27 -4.60
CA LYS A 254 -8.10 -0.88 -5.52
C LYS A 254 -7.23 -2.03 -5.01
N LYS A 255 -5.96 -1.80 -4.65
CA LYS A 255 -4.97 -2.85 -4.38
C LYS A 255 -4.53 -2.86 -2.90
N THR A 256 -5.35 -3.40 -2.01
CA THR A 256 -5.22 -3.15 -0.56
C THR A 256 -3.90 -3.59 0.07
N MET A 257 -3.55 -4.87 -0.02
CA MET A 257 -2.44 -5.46 0.75
C MET A 257 -1.76 -6.61 0.00
N LEU A 258 -0.58 -6.34 -0.56
CA LEU A 258 0.29 -7.36 -1.16
C LEU A 258 1.27 -7.93 -0.13
N ILE A 259 1.32 -9.24 -0.03
CA ILE A 259 2.28 -9.99 0.79
C ILE A 259 3.18 -10.81 -0.14
N GLY A 260 4.40 -10.34 -0.35
CA GLY A 260 5.37 -10.87 -1.30
C GLY A 260 5.09 -10.39 -2.73
N ASN A 261 6.01 -9.63 -3.32
CA ASN A 261 5.77 -8.91 -4.58
C ASN A 261 6.17 -9.65 -5.86
N SER A 262 6.86 -10.78 -5.79
CA SER A 262 7.32 -11.50 -6.97
C SER A 262 7.25 -13.02 -6.82
N ASP A 263 6.77 -13.71 -7.85
CA ASP A 263 6.74 -15.17 -7.92
C ASP A 263 8.16 -15.78 -7.94
N SER A 264 9.19 -15.00 -8.32
CA SER A 264 10.58 -15.46 -8.46
C SER A 264 11.47 -15.07 -7.28
N ARG A 265 10.93 -14.35 -6.28
CA ARG A 265 11.70 -13.91 -5.09
C ARG A 265 11.83 -15.04 -4.08
N GLN A 266 12.74 -15.97 -4.37
CA GLN A 266 12.98 -17.13 -3.51
C GLN A 266 13.46 -16.78 -2.10
N THR A 267 13.99 -15.57 -1.90
CA THR A 267 14.39 -15.04 -0.58
C THR A 267 13.20 -14.75 0.33
N ASP A 268 11.97 -14.75 -0.16
CA ASP A 268 10.76 -14.61 0.66
C ASP A 268 10.34 -15.93 1.33
N ARG A 269 10.91 -17.07 0.92
CA ARG A 269 10.65 -18.36 1.60
C ARG A 269 11.09 -18.27 3.05
N ASP A 270 10.31 -18.91 3.92
CA ASP A 270 10.47 -18.87 5.37
C ASP A 270 10.31 -17.47 6.01
N HIS A 271 9.88 -16.46 5.26
CA HIS A 271 9.52 -15.12 5.74
C HIS A 271 8.04 -14.83 5.50
N LEU A 272 7.66 -13.54 5.48
CA LEU A 272 6.31 -13.05 5.21
C LEU A 272 5.25 -13.66 6.15
N LYS A 273 5.59 -13.82 7.42
CA LYS A 273 4.63 -14.28 8.44
C LYS A 273 3.79 -13.11 8.92
N VAL A 274 2.50 -13.13 8.59
CA VAL A 274 1.58 -12.01 8.81
C VAL A 274 0.29 -12.51 9.46
N THR A 275 -0.17 -11.81 10.50
CA THR A 275 -1.49 -12.04 11.12
C THR A 275 -2.40 -10.86 10.82
N ILE A 276 -3.59 -11.11 10.30
CA ILE A 276 -4.59 -10.10 9.89
C ILE A 276 -5.90 -10.41 10.62
N TYR A 277 -6.31 -9.55 11.56
CA TYR A 277 -7.53 -9.81 12.32
C TYR A 277 -8.33 -8.59 12.76
N ASN A 278 -9.64 -8.76 12.93
CA ASN A 278 -10.56 -7.70 13.31
C ASN A 278 -10.53 -6.46 12.39
N ASN A 279 -10.05 -6.61 11.15
CA ASN A 279 -10.07 -5.50 10.20
C ASN A 279 -11.42 -5.42 9.49
N VAL A 280 -11.74 -4.23 9.02
CA VAL A 280 -12.90 -3.92 8.19
C VAL A 280 -12.40 -3.48 6.82
N PHE A 281 -12.81 -4.17 5.77
CA PHE A 281 -12.53 -3.83 4.38
C PHE A 281 -13.82 -3.38 3.71
N ILE A 282 -13.89 -2.15 3.18
CA ILE A 282 -15.10 -1.59 2.56
C ILE A 282 -14.76 -1.07 1.17
N ASN A 283 -15.38 -1.65 0.14
CA ASN A 283 -15.16 -1.29 -1.27
C ASN A 283 -13.66 -1.29 -1.62
N CYS A 284 -12.96 -2.30 -1.11
CA CYS A 284 -11.62 -2.63 -1.53
C CYS A 284 -11.72 -3.64 -2.68
N ASN A 285 -11.16 -3.35 -3.86
CA ASN A 285 -11.37 -4.22 -5.03
C ASN A 285 -10.62 -5.55 -4.90
N GLU A 286 -9.33 -5.49 -4.57
CA GLU A 286 -8.50 -6.68 -4.46
C GLU A 286 -7.43 -6.65 -3.35
N ARG A 287 -6.80 -7.82 -3.14
CA ARG A 287 -5.63 -8.04 -2.27
C ARG A 287 -5.93 -7.81 -0.77
N MET A 288 -6.86 -8.55 -0.20
CA MET A 288 -7.21 -8.48 1.24
C MET A 288 -7.00 -9.81 2.00
N PRO A 289 -5.79 -10.43 1.99
CA PRO A 289 -4.56 -10.01 1.29
C PRO A 289 -4.34 -10.78 -0.04
N ARG A 290 -3.31 -10.41 -0.81
CA ARG A 290 -2.71 -11.30 -1.83
C ARG A 290 -1.35 -11.82 -1.36
N VAL A 291 -1.20 -13.13 -1.24
CA VAL A 291 -0.06 -13.76 -0.54
C VAL A 291 0.83 -14.56 -1.49
N ARG A 292 2.15 -14.49 -1.29
CA ARG A 292 3.15 -15.42 -1.82
C ARG A 292 4.07 -15.87 -0.70
N PHE A 293 4.50 -17.14 -0.73
CA PHE A 293 5.42 -17.80 0.21
C PHE A 293 5.03 -17.84 1.70
N GLY A 294 4.48 -16.74 2.24
CA GLY A 294 4.26 -16.52 3.66
C GLY A 294 3.23 -17.45 4.29
N LYS A 295 3.37 -17.58 5.62
CA LYS A 295 2.36 -18.16 6.51
C LYS A 295 1.46 -17.04 7.00
N VAL A 296 0.28 -16.91 6.42
CA VAL A 296 -0.64 -15.81 6.69
C VAL A 296 -1.88 -16.32 7.39
N HIS A 297 -2.19 -15.71 8.54
CA HIS A 297 -3.35 -16.05 9.36
C HIS A 297 -4.37 -14.92 9.28
N VAL A 298 -5.55 -15.20 8.73
CA VAL A 298 -6.59 -14.21 8.45
C VAL A 298 -7.85 -14.59 9.23
N PHE A 299 -8.17 -13.88 10.31
CA PHE A 299 -9.33 -14.28 11.12
C PHE A 299 -10.18 -13.12 11.62
N ASN A 300 -11.49 -13.34 11.75
CA ASN A 300 -12.45 -12.34 12.23
C ASN A 300 -12.37 -10.98 11.52
N ASN A 301 -12.14 -10.97 10.21
CA ASN A 301 -12.23 -9.75 9.41
C ASN A 301 -13.63 -9.65 8.78
N TYR A 302 -14.09 -8.41 8.62
CA TYR A 302 -15.34 -8.10 7.93
C TYR A 302 -15.02 -7.47 6.56
N TYR A 303 -15.60 -8.02 5.50
CA TYR A 303 -15.43 -7.56 4.13
C TYR A 303 -16.79 -7.08 3.62
N TYR A 304 -16.81 -5.91 3.01
CA TYR A 304 -17.96 -5.36 2.33
C TYR A 304 -17.54 -4.84 0.96
N ALA A 305 -18.23 -5.25 -0.09
CA ALA A 305 -18.11 -4.66 -1.41
C ALA A 305 -19.44 -4.71 -2.14
N GLU A 306 -19.59 -3.86 -3.15
CA GLU A 306 -20.76 -3.79 -4.02
C GLU A 306 -20.33 -3.95 -5.47
N THR A 307 -21.13 -4.65 -6.28
CA THR A 307 -20.86 -4.80 -7.72
C THR A 307 -21.08 -3.52 -8.52
N PHE A 308 -21.80 -2.55 -7.95
CA PHE A 308 -22.26 -1.32 -8.60
C PHE A 308 -21.56 -0.06 -8.08
N ASN A 309 -20.48 -0.22 -7.33
CA ASN A 309 -19.63 0.90 -6.96
C ASN A 309 -18.75 1.28 -8.17
N GLU A 310 -19.13 2.32 -8.91
CA GLU A 310 -18.44 2.74 -10.15
C GLU A 310 -16.95 3.09 -9.94
N ALA A 311 -16.57 3.56 -8.75
CA ALA A 311 -15.19 3.92 -8.44
C ALA A 311 -14.34 2.68 -8.14
N TYR A 312 -14.91 1.74 -7.38
CA TYR A 312 -14.23 0.59 -6.80
C TYR A 312 -14.95 -0.72 -7.17
N GLU A 313 -15.13 -0.92 -8.48
CA GLU A 313 -15.86 -2.06 -9.03
C GLU A 313 -15.16 -3.39 -8.69
N SER A 314 -15.81 -4.20 -7.88
CA SER A 314 -15.38 -5.57 -7.62
C SER A 314 -16.06 -6.47 -8.64
N LEU A 315 -15.38 -6.85 -9.72
CA LEU A 315 -15.91 -7.69 -10.80
C LEU A 315 -15.16 -9.04 -10.85
N THR A 316 -15.88 -10.10 -11.14
CA THR A 316 -15.38 -11.47 -11.08
C THR A 316 -15.66 -12.20 -12.38
N VAL A 317 -15.11 -13.41 -12.50
CA VAL A 317 -15.39 -14.26 -13.66
C VAL A 317 -16.87 -14.63 -13.69
N ASP A 318 -17.44 -15.02 -12.54
CA ASP A 318 -18.80 -15.55 -12.50
C ASP A 318 -19.88 -14.44 -12.56
N ASN A 319 -19.61 -13.19 -12.14
CA ASN A 319 -20.64 -12.12 -12.15
C ASN A 319 -20.67 -11.20 -13.38
N TYR A 320 -19.55 -11.00 -14.07
CA TYR A 320 -19.44 -9.95 -15.09
C TYR A 320 -18.67 -10.42 -16.32
N PHE A 321 -17.43 -10.88 -16.14
CA PHE A 321 -16.56 -11.14 -17.28
C PHE A 321 -16.99 -12.38 -18.07
N HIS A 322 -17.46 -13.43 -17.39
CA HIS A 322 -17.82 -14.72 -17.99
C HIS A 322 -16.74 -15.30 -18.92
N ASP A 323 -15.47 -14.95 -18.66
CA ASP A 323 -14.29 -15.39 -19.40
C ASP A 323 -13.18 -15.77 -18.41
N ASP A 324 -12.84 -17.07 -18.42
CA ASP A 324 -11.77 -17.70 -17.65
C ASP A 324 -10.39 -17.05 -17.85
N ASN A 325 -10.19 -16.28 -18.93
CA ASN A 325 -8.91 -15.64 -19.26
C ASN A 325 -8.72 -14.25 -18.64
N VAL A 326 -9.78 -13.66 -18.09
CA VAL A 326 -9.72 -12.34 -17.48
C VAL A 326 -9.09 -12.43 -16.08
N PHE A 327 -8.45 -11.34 -15.66
CA PHE A 327 -8.02 -11.15 -14.28
C PHE A 327 -9.21 -10.63 -13.45
N PRO A 328 -9.80 -11.42 -12.56
CA PRO A 328 -10.91 -10.96 -11.73
C PRO A 328 -10.40 -10.19 -10.50
N GLN A 329 -11.28 -9.39 -9.91
CA GLN A 329 -11.15 -8.96 -8.52
C GLN A 329 -11.42 -10.12 -7.55
N TYR A 330 -10.88 -10.03 -6.34
CA TYR A 330 -10.97 -11.06 -5.29
C TYR A 330 -10.60 -10.48 -3.92
N PHE A 331 -11.09 -11.07 -2.84
CA PHE A 331 -10.68 -10.73 -1.48
C PHE A 331 -9.35 -11.39 -1.13
N ILE A 332 -9.28 -12.73 -1.07
CA ILE A 332 -8.07 -13.45 -0.70
C ILE A 332 -7.35 -14.01 -1.93
N GLY A 333 -6.13 -13.55 -2.19
CA GLY A 333 -5.31 -14.00 -3.31
C GLY A 333 -4.26 -15.03 -2.91
N LEU A 334 -4.32 -16.24 -3.48
CA LEU A 334 -3.40 -17.34 -3.19
C LEU A 334 -2.30 -17.44 -4.26
N GLY A 335 -1.18 -16.75 -4.04
CA GLY A 335 0.00 -16.79 -4.90
C GLY A 335 0.90 -17.99 -4.65
N VAL A 336 2.01 -18.04 -5.39
CA VAL A 336 2.93 -19.18 -5.36
C VAL A 336 3.41 -19.45 -3.93
N GLU A 337 3.36 -20.72 -3.52
CA GLU A 337 3.83 -21.21 -2.22
C GLU A 337 3.20 -20.50 -1.01
N SER A 338 2.10 -19.75 -1.18
CA SER A 338 1.36 -19.17 -0.06
C SER A 338 0.80 -20.27 0.85
N ASN A 339 0.84 -20.07 2.16
CA ASN A 339 0.18 -20.93 3.14
C ASN A 339 -0.77 -20.07 3.98
N VAL A 340 -2.07 -20.16 3.71
CA VAL A 340 -3.07 -19.24 4.25
C VAL A 340 -4.13 -20.00 5.05
N LEU A 341 -4.28 -19.65 6.32
CA LEU A 341 -5.39 -20.08 7.17
C LEU A 341 -6.37 -18.92 7.34
N SER A 342 -7.63 -19.14 6.95
CA SER A 342 -8.76 -18.23 7.12
C SER A 342 -9.69 -18.77 8.21
N GLU A 343 -10.08 -17.96 9.21
CA GLU A 343 -10.99 -18.40 10.28
C GLU A 343 -12.06 -17.36 10.61
N TYR A 344 -13.33 -17.74 10.52
CA TYR A 344 -14.49 -16.95 10.96
C TYR A 344 -14.49 -15.50 10.44
N ASN A 345 -14.18 -15.34 9.15
CA ASN A 345 -14.32 -14.08 8.44
C ASN A 345 -15.77 -13.92 7.94
N SER A 346 -16.22 -12.67 7.79
CA SER A 346 -17.53 -12.38 7.22
C SER A 346 -17.38 -11.66 5.89
N PHE A 347 -17.80 -12.31 4.81
CA PHE A 347 -17.75 -11.79 3.46
C PHE A 347 -19.13 -11.29 3.03
N HIS A 348 -19.33 -9.98 3.02
CA HIS A 348 -20.52 -9.33 2.48
C HIS A 348 -20.22 -8.77 1.10
N TYR A 349 -20.89 -9.29 0.09
CA TYR A 349 -20.76 -8.82 -1.28
C TYR A 349 -22.14 -8.64 -1.89
N ALA A 350 -22.53 -7.39 -2.09
CA ALA A 350 -23.86 -7.04 -2.55
C ALA A 350 -23.86 -6.87 -4.07
N GLY A 351 -24.83 -7.49 -4.74
CA GLY A 351 -25.05 -7.37 -6.17
C GLY A 351 -26.38 -6.71 -6.51
N ASN A 352 -26.54 -6.29 -7.76
CA ASN A 352 -27.82 -5.82 -8.29
C ASN A 352 -28.36 -6.80 -9.35
N GLU A 353 -29.43 -6.42 -10.07
CA GLU A 353 -30.03 -7.28 -11.10
C GLU A 353 -29.12 -7.49 -12.33
N GLU A 354 -28.23 -6.54 -12.62
CA GLU A 354 -27.36 -6.56 -13.80
C GLU A 354 -26.06 -7.34 -13.52
N ILE A 355 -25.44 -7.06 -12.36
CA ILE A 355 -24.21 -7.68 -11.89
C ILE A 355 -24.52 -8.29 -10.51
N PRO A 356 -24.98 -9.55 -10.46
CA PRO A 356 -25.32 -10.21 -9.21
C PRO A 356 -24.06 -10.53 -8.39
N ALA A 357 -24.22 -10.68 -7.08
CA ALA A 357 -23.12 -11.12 -6.23
C ALA A 357 -22.84 -12.61 -6.45
N THR A 358 -21.55 -12.95 -6.55
CA THR A 358 -21.07 -14.33 -6.71
C THR A 358 -19.97 -14.60 -5.69
N ASN A 359 -19.82 -15.86 -5.29
CA ASN A 359 -18.92 -16.26 -4.21
C ASN A 359 -17.47 -16.47 -4.67
N ASP A 360 -17.20 -16.43 -5.97
CA ASP A 360 -15.84 -16.48 -6.53
C ASP A 360 -15.02 -15.21 -6.23
N ILE A 361 -15.66 -14.14 -5.74
CA ILE A 361 -14.97 -12.98 -5.16
C ILE A 361 -14.11 -13.36 -3.95
N ILE A 362 -14.49 -14.38 -3.17
CA ILE A 362 -13.86 -14.63 -1.86
C ILE A 362 -12.39 -14.98 -2.00
N VAL A 363 -12.06 -15.85 -2.95
CA VAL A 363 -10.72 -16.43 -3.07
C VAL A 363 -10.34 -16.71 -4.52
N TYR A 364 -9.17 -16.23 -4.93
CA TYR A 364 -8.61 -16.50 -6.25
C TYR A 364 -7.17 -17.03 -6.17
N SER A 365 -6.88 -18.09 -6.92
CA SER A 365 -5.55 -18.71 -6.96
C SER A 365 -4.69 -18.17 -8.11
N TYR A 366 -3.52 -17.66 -7.75
CA TYR A 366 -2.39 -17.33 -8.62
C TYR A 366 -1.32 -18.44 -8.62
N GLY A 367 -1.73 -19.69 -8.41
CA GLY A 367 -0.83 -20.85 -8.32
C GLY A 367 -0.55 -21.29 -6.87
N GLY A 368 -1.15 -20.65 -5.89
CA GLY A 368 -1.22 -21.13 -4.51
C GLY A 368 -2.19 -22.30 -4.38
N TYR A 369 -1.77 -23.32 -3.63
CA TYR A 369 -2.46 -24.60 -3.49
C TYR A 369 -2.58 -25.07 -2.02
N ILE A 370 -2.20 -24.21 -1.06
CA ILE A 370 -2.26 -24.49 0.38
C ILE A 370 -3.16 -23.43 1.02
N PHE A 371 -4.39 -23.81 1.32
CA PHE A 371 -5.40 -22.92 1.90
C PHE A 371 -6.41 -23.71 2.70
N HIS A 372 -6.82 -23.17 3.84
CA HIS A 372 -7.92 -23.70 4.62
C HIS A 372 -8.76 -22.57 5.19
N ASP A 373 -10.09 -22.70 5.09
CA ASP A 373 -11.06 -21.87 5.78
C ASP A 373 -11.82 -22.65 6.86
N ILE A 374 -12.04 -22.00 8.01
CA ILE A 374 -12.84 -22.53 9.11
C ILE A 374 -13.92 -21.51 9.48
N GLY A 375 -15.18 -21.84 9.22
CA GLY A 375 -16.33 -21.15 9.82
C GLY A 375 -16.63 -19.75 9.27
N SER A 376 -16.03 -19.34 8.15
CA SER A 376 -16.39 -18.07 7.52
C SER A 376 -17.74 -18.13 6.81
N GLU A 377 -18.39 -16.98 6.66
CA GLU A 377 -19.68 -16.84 5.97
C GLU A 377 -19.60 -15.91 4.77
N PHE A 378 -20.41 -16.21 3.76
CA PHE A 378 -20.64 -15.34 2.60
C PHE A 378 -22.10 -14.91 2.57
N ASN A 379 -22.37 -13.61 2.67
CA ASN A 379 -23.70 -13.03 2.73
C ASN A 379 -24.62 -13.72 3.77
N GLY A 380 -24.06 -14.00 4.95
CA GLY A 380 -24.76 -14.67 6.06
C GLY A 380 -25.01 -16.16 5.86
N GLN A 381 -24.32 -16.81 4.91
CA GLN A 381 -24.44 -18.24 4.64
C GLN A 381 -23.09 -18.93 4.75
N THR A 382 -23.07 -20.08 5.44
CA THR A 382 -21.91 -20.97 5.44
C THR A 382 -21.68 -21.54 4.04
N LEU A 383 -20.42 -21.55 3.59
CA LEU A 383 -20.02 -22.06 2.29
C LEU A 383 -18.78 -22.97 2.40
N ASN A 384 -18.60 -23.89 1.46
CA ASN A 384 -17.35 -24.61 1.30
C ASN A 384 -16.31 -23.74 0.57
N ILE A 385 -15.64 -22.85 1.29
CA ILE A 385 -14.64 -21.92 0.74
C ILE A 385 -13.38 -22.67 0.29
N ASP A 386 -13.00 -23.76 0.96
CA ASP A 386 -11.92 -24.65 0.50
C ASP A 386 -12.18 -25.19 -0.91
N GLY A 387 -13.44 -25.58 -1.18
CA GLY A 387 -13.88 -26.01 -2.50
C GLY A 387 -13.81 -24.91 -3.56
N LEU A 388 -14.07 -23.64 -3.19
CA LEU A 388 -13.88 -22.50 -4.09
C LEU A 388 -12.41 -22.28 -4.41
N ALA A 389 -11.54 -22.32 -3.40
CA ALA A 389 -10.10 -22.19 -3.57
C ALA A 389 -9.55 -23.30 -4.47
N GLU A 390 -10.00 -24.55 -4.29
CA GLU A 390 -9.63 -25.67 -5.16
C GLU A 390 -10.12 -25.48 -6.61
N LYS A 391 -11.37 -25.01 -6.81
CA LYS A 391 -11.92 -24.68 -8.14
C LYS A 391 -11.05 -23.62 -8.83
N SER A 392 -10.71 -22.56 -8.10
CA SER A 392 -9.86 -21.47 -8.60
C SER A 392 -8.45 -21.95 -8.96
N PHE A 393 -7.83 -22.77 -8.11
CA PHE A 393 -6.52 -23.38 -8.41
C PHE A 393 -6.55 -24.23 -9.68
N LYS A 394 -7.55 -25.11 -9.83
CA LYS A 394 -7.72 -25.95 -11.04
C LYS A 394 -7.89 -25.10 -12.30
N LEU A 395 -8.65 -24.00 -12.20
CA LEU A 395 -8.80 -23.04 -13.29
C LEU A 395 -7.45 -22.42 -13.65
N LYS A 396 -6.67 -21.98 -12.66
CA LYS A 396 -5.35 -21.37 -12.90
C LYS A 396 -4.35 -22.34 -13.52
N VAL A 397 -4.37 -23.61 -13.10
CA VAL A 397 -3.58 -24.69 -13.71
C VAL A 397 -3.93 -24.83 -15.19
N LYS A 398 -5.22 -24.97 -15.51
CA LYS A 398 -5.73 -25.10 -16.89
C LYS A 398 -5.28 -23.92 -17.76
N THR A 399 -5.48 -22.68 -17.31
CA THR A 399 -5.14 -21.48 -18.08
C THR A 399 -3.63 -21.32 -18.25
N LYS A 400 -2.83 -21.58 -17.20
CA LYS A 400 -1.37 -21.48 -17.28
C LYS A 400 -0.77 -22.53 -18.22
N MET A 401 -1.26 -23.77 -18.19
CA MET A 401 -0.82 -24.82 -19.12
C MET A 401 -1.09 -24.43 -20.59
N ALA A 402 -2.28 -23.90 -20.87
CA ALA A 402 -2.65 -23.44 -22.21
C ALA A 402 -1.77 -22.27 -22.67
N GLN A 403 -1.58 -21.26 -21.81
CA GLN A 403 -0.71 -20.10 -22.09
C GLN A 403 0.74 -20.53 -22.37
N ASN A 404 1.29 -21.43 -21.57
CA ASN A 404 2.67 -21.90 -21.74
C ASN A 404 2.84 -22.77 -22.98
N ALA A 405 1.88 -23.64 -23.28
CA ALA A 405 1.88 -24.43 -24.51
C ALA A 405 1.85 -23.52 -25.76
N ALA A 406 1.02 -22.48 -25.77
CA ALA A 406 0.93 -21.52 -26.87
C ALA A 406 2.22 -20.71 -27.07
N ASN A 407 2.93 -20.38 -25.98
CA ASN A 407 4.14 -19.56 -26.00
C ASN A 407 5.45 -20.36 -26.02
N GLY A 408 5.38 -21.70 -26.09
CA GLY A 408 6.57 -22.55 -26.02
C GLY A 408 7.33 -22.45 -24.68
N LYS A 409 6.64 -22.10 -23.60
CA LYS A 409 7.21 -21.96 -22.24
C LYS A 409 7.01 -23.23 -21.42
N THR A 410 7.86 -23.45 -20.43
CA THR A 410 7.73 -24.56 -19.48
C THR A 410 6.74 -24.23 -18.37
N ASN A 411 6.07 -25.25 -17.83
CA ASN A 411 5.17 -25.07 -16.70
C ASN A 411 5.94 -24.92 -15.39
N PRO A 412 5.53 -23.99 -14.50
CA PRO A 412 6.10 -23.90 -13.15
C PRO A 412 5.71 -25.11 -12.30
N ALA A 413 6.47 -25.36 -11.22
CA ALA A 413 6.31 -26.56 -10.39
C ALA A 413 4.90 -26.72 -9.82
N TRP A 414 4.25 -25.63 -9.41
CA TRP A 414 2.91 -25.65 -8.81
C TRP A 414 1.81 -26.18 -9.75
N VAL A 415 2.02 -26.18 -11.08
CA VAL A 415 1.05 -26.76 -12.04
C VAL A 415 0.83 -28.26 -11.80
N ASN A 416 1.81 -28.94 -11.21
CA ASN A 416 1.72 -30.36 -10.85
C ASN A 416 1.38 -30.59 -9.37
N ALA A 417 1.13 -29.53 -8.60
CA ALA A 417 0.75 -29.65 -7.20
C ALA A 417 -0.71 -30.12 -7.06
N SER A 418 -1.02 -30.73 -5.91
CA SER A 418 -2.39 -31.01 -5.49
C SER A 418 -2.80 -29.98 -4.47
N PHE A 419 -4.01 -29.44 -4.61
CA PHE A 419 -4.60 -28.57 -3.60
C PHE A 419 -4.68 -29.31 -2.26
N THR A 420 -4.40 -28.60 -1.17
CA THR A 420 -4.42 -29.15 0.19
C THR A 420 -4.91 -28.12 1.19
N THR A 421 -5.61 -28.62 2.22
CA THR A 421 -6.02 -27.86 3.40
C THR A 421 -5.05 -28.02 4.57
N ASP A 422 -3.92 -28.71 4.35
CA ASP A 422 -2.83 -28.87 5.32
C ASP A 422 -2.03 -27.57 5.43
N VAL A 423 -2.58 -26.63 6.20
CA VAL A 423 -1.97 -25.33 6.54
C VAL A 423 -1.17 -25.42 7.84
N PHE A 424 -0.38 -24.38 8.13
CA PHE A 424 0.24 -24.27 9.46
C PHE A 424 -0.81 -24.10 10.56
N ASP A 425 -0.52 -24.57 11.78
CA ASP A 425 -1.33 -24.28 12.97
C ASP A 425 -0.75 -23.06 13.71
N PRO A 426 -1.46 -21.91 13.75
CA PRO A 426 -0.96 -20.73 14.44
C PRO A 426 -0.76 -20.95 15.95
N ARG A 427 -1.47 -21.91 16.56
CA ARG A 427 -1.37 -22.22 18.00
C ARG A 427 -0.02 -22.82 18.39
N GLU A 428 0.76 -23.30 17.43
CA GLU A 428 2.15 -23.68 17.66
C GLU A 428 3.08 -22.47 17.87
N PHE A 429 2.65 -21.27 17.45
CA PHE A 429 3.47 -20.06 17.43
C PHE A 429 2.99 -18.98 18.39
N TYR A 430 1.67 -18.84 18.59
CA TYR A 430 1.08 -17.83 19.47
C TYR A 430 -0.31 -18.22 19.97
N ASP A 431 -0.67 -17.69 21.13
CA ASP A 431 -2.02 -17.82 21.67
C ASP A 431 -2.96 -16.80 21.02
N TYR A 432 -4.15 -17.25 20.65
CA TYR A 432 -5.23 -16.40 20.12
C TYR A 432 -6.58 -17.07 20.36
N ASP A 433 -7.63 -16.25 20.43
CA ASP A 433 -9.01 -16.71 20.44
C ASP A 433 -9.70 -16.21 19.17
N VAL A 434 -10.58 -17.06 18.63
CA VAL A 434 -11.46 -16.69 17.52
C VAL A 434 -12.84 -16.35 18.04
N VAL A 435 -13.44 -15.30 17.49
CA VAL A 435 -14.84 -14.97 17.67
C VAL A 435 -15.65 -15.82 16.70
N GLU A 436 -16.17 -16.95 17.18
CA GLU A 436 -16.96 -17.87 16.33
C GLU A 436 -18.33 -17.30 15.95
N ASN A 437 -18.83 -16.31 16.71
CA ASN A 437 -20.09 -15.65 16.42
C ASN A 437 -19.91 -14.62 15.29
N ILE A 438 -20.31 -14.97 14.07
CA ILE A 438 -20.20 -14.10 12.89
C ILE A 438 -20.97 -12.78 13.06
N ASP A 439 -22.08 -12.74 13.80
CA ASP A 439 -22.76 -11.46 14.09
C ASP A 439 -21.87 -10.47 14.84
N ALA A 440 -20.97 -10.97 15.70
CA ALA A 440 -20.02 -10.13 16.41
C ALA A 440 -18.88 -9.64 15.48
N VAL A 441 -18.54 -10.42 14.45
CA VAL A 441 -17.61 -10.04 13.37
C VAL A 441 -18.26 -8.99 12.46
N ASN A 442 -19.54 -9.15 12.11
CA ASN A 442 -20.32 -8.16 11.35
C ASN A 442 -20.34 -6.80 12.04
N ASP A 443 -20.45 -6.78 13.37
CA ASP A 443 -20.47 -5.56 14.17
C ASP A 443 -19.11 -4.83 14.23
N LEU A 444 -18.05 -5.39 13.63
CA LEU A 444 -16.78 -4.67 13.47
C LEU A 444 -16.95 -3.38 12.68
N ILE A 445 -17.88 -3.32 11.72
CA ILE A 445 -18.19 -2.11 10.96
C ILE A 445 -18.53 -0.90 11.86
N ASN A 446 -19.08 -1.17 13.06
CA ASN A 446 -19.46 -0.16 14.05
C ASN A 446 -18.40 0.08 15.14
N LYS A 447 -17.42 -0.82 15.28
CA LYS A 447 -16.42 -0.81 16.36
C LYS A 447 -15.05 -0.31 15.93
N VAL A 448 -14.66 -0.68 14.72
CA VAL A 448 -13.41 -0.25 14.11
C VAL A 448 -13.54 1.24 13.76
N PRO A 449 -12.52 2.09 13.99
CA PRO A 449 -12.61 3.54 13.85
C PRO A 449 -13.29 4.00 12.56
N SER A 450 -14.42 4.71 12.71
CA SER A 450 -15.06 5.53 11.67
C SER A 450 -14.98 7.03 11.99
N TRP A 451 -14.53 7.38 13.20
CA TRP A 451 -14.52 8.75 13.71
C TRP A 451 -13.45 9.66 13.10
N MET A 452 -12.43 9.09 12.42
CA MET A 452 -11.33 9.82 11.78
C MET A 452 -11.78 10.64 10.56
N PHE A 453 -13.04 10.50 10.15
CA PHE A 453 -13.57 11.16 8.97
C PHE A 453 -14.08 12.58 9.19
N GLY A 454 -14.29 13.04 10.43
CA GLY A 454 -14.83 14.40 10.66
C GLY A 454 -16.00 14.74 9.73
N MET A 455 -16.83 13.76 9.35
CA MET A 455 -18.11 14.02 8.70
C MET A 455 -19.13 14.06 9.81
N ASP A 456 -19.67 15.25 10.00
CA ASP A 456 -20.56 15.60 11.07
C ASP A 456 -21.67 14.58 11.28
N ASN A 457 -21.89 14.27 12.55
CA ASN A 457 -23.18 13.87 13.09
C ASN A 457 -24.20 15.02 12.92
N GLU A 458 -24.41 15.57 11.71
CA GLU A 458 -25.57 16.39 11.37
C GLU A 458 -25.94 16.20 9.88
N SER A 459 -27.05 15.48 9.67
CA SER A 459 -27.82 15.33 8.42
C SER A 459 -27.18 14.55 7.25
N ASN A 460 -27.59 13.28 7.10
CA ASN A 460 -28.21 12.77 5.88
C ASN A 460 -28.76 11.35 6.11
N ASP A 461 -29.89 11.31 6.81
CA ASP A 461 -30.97 10.46 6.33
C ASP A 461 -31.44 11.14 5.04
N HIS A 462 -31.17 10.58 3.85
CA HIS A 462 -32.14 10.49 2.76
C HIS A 462 -31.61 9.76 1.50
N PRO A 463 -32.51 9.02 0.81
CA PRO A 463 -32.22 8.14 -0.32
C PRO A 463 -31.97 8.92 -1.64
N LEU A 464 -31.49 8.19 -2.65
CA LEU A 464 -31.36 8.53 -4.09
C LEU A 464 -32.31 9.66 -4.59
N VAL A 465 -31.79 10.60 -5.41
CA VAL A 465 -32.39 11.12 -6.68
C VAL A 465 -31.80 12.48 -7.18
N GLU A 466 -31.45 12.49 -8.49
CA GLU A 466 -31.45 13.54 -9.55
C GLU A 466 -30.68 14.88 -9.48
N THR A 467 -30.37 15.35 -10.70
CA THR A 467 -29.31 16.28 -11.15
C THR A 467 -29.74 17.73 -11.35
N ASN A 468 -28.70 18.59 -11.54
CA ASN A 468 -28.60 19.82 -12.37
C ASN A 468 -28.41 21.21 -11.69
N PRO A 469 -27.72 22.18 -12.37
CA PRO A 469 -26.45 22.77 -11.88
C PRO A 469 -26.46 24.33 -11.77
N VAL A 470 -25.44 24.93 -11.14
CA VAL A 470 -25.07 26.36 -11.35
C VAL A 470 -23.55 26.60 -11.13
N GLU A 471 -23.01 27.49 -11.96
CA GLU A 471 -21.62 27.87 -12.23
C GLU A 471 -21.21 29.20 -11.47
N PRO A 472 -20.08 29.90 -11.73
CA PRO A 472 -18.92 30.02 -10.82
C PRO A 472 -18.58 31.48 -10.38
N VAL A 473 -17.65 31.67 -9.43
CA VAL A 473 -16.96 32.98 -9.22
C VAL A 473 -15.49 32.79 -8.78
N ASN A 474 -14.61 33.58 -9.40
CA ASN A 474 -13.14 33.64 -9.26
C ASN A 474 -12.71 35.07 -8.75
N PRO A 475 -11.41 35.47 -8.65
CA PRO A 475 -10.64 35.63 -7.40
C PRO A 475 -9.98 37.04 -7.24
N ALA A 476 -9.20 37.29 -6.18
CA ALA A 476 -8.11 38.29 -6.13
C ALA A 476 -7.21 38.05 -4.89
N LEU A 477 -5.92 37.72 -4.99
CA LEU A 477 -4.69 38.48 -5.33
C LEU A 477 -4.14 39.40 -4.23
N GLY A 478 -2.87 39.16 -3.85
CA GLY A 478 -2.01 40.09 -3.12
C GLY A 478 -0.67 39.46 -2.71
N SER A 479 0.40 39.78 -3.44
CA SER A 479 1.80 39.37 -3.21
C SER A 479 2.65 40.55 -2.79
N GLU A 480 3.59 40.37 -1.85
CA GLU A 480 4.73 41.28 -1.63
C GLU A 480 6.04 40.51 -1.49
N THR A 481 7.13 41.12 -2.00
CA THR A 481 8.48 40.61 -2.23
C THR A 481 9.50 41.24 -1.27
N TYR A 482 10.74 40.68 -1.24
CA TYR A 482 12.09 41.27 -1.00
C TYR A 482 13.00 40.34 -0.14
N PRO A 483 14.35 40.50 -0.08
CA PRO A 483 15.37 40.08 -1.05
C PRO A 483 16.52 39.21 -0.42
N SER A 484 17.51 38.88 -1.26
CA SER A 484 18.72 38.06 -1.05
C SER A 484 19.79 38.59 -0.06
N ILE A 485 20.75 37.73 0.35
CA ILE A 485 22.23 37.90 0.21
C ILE A 485 23.10 36.85 0.97
N SER A 486 24.04 36.26 0.21
CA SER A 486 25.44 35.79 0.42
C SER A 486 25.89 34.66 1.37
N GLU A 487 26.66 33.77 0.71
CA GLU A 487 27.58 32.70 1.13
C GLU A 487 28.83 33.14 1.93
N SER A 488 29.46 32.17 2.60
CA SER A 488 30.91 32.14 2.82
C SER A 488 31.46 30.70 2.77
N GLU A 489 32.46 30.48 1.92
CA GLU A 489 33.12 29.21 1.59
C GLU A 489 34.02 28.60 2.68
N SER A 490 34.21 27.27 2.64
CA SER A 490 35.53 26.65 2.83
C SER A 490 35.67 25.36 1.99
N GLN A 491 36.87 25.18 1.42
CA GLN A 491 37.22 24.34 0.26
C GLN A 491 37.66 22.88 0.58
N PRO A 492 37.74 21.99 -0.44
CA PRO A 492 37.50 20.54 -0.35
C PRO A 492 38.74 19.64 -0.55
N ILE A 493 38.56 18.32 -0.41
CA ILE A 493 39.50 17.29 -0.89
C ILE A 493 38.99 16.72 -2.24
N ASN A 494 39.92 16.51 -3.19
CA ASN A 494 39.69 16.07 -4.57
C ASN A 494 40.38 14.72 -4.81
N ASN A 495 39.75 13.83 -5.60
CA ASN A 495 40.28 13.22 -6.85
C ASN A 495 39.31 12.13 -7.36
N ASN A 496 38.55 12.44 -8.44
CA ASN A 496 37.40 11.65 -8.94
C ASN A 496 37.70 10.61 -10.04
N GLU A 497 38.91 10.52 -10.60
CA GLU A 497 39.17 9.56 -11.69
C GLU A 497 39.44 8.12 -11.20
N SER A 498 40.07 7.92 -10.04
CA SER A 498 40.39 6.56 -9.55
C SER A 498 39.21 5.83 -8.91
N SER A 499 38.10 6.53 -8.61
CA SER A 499 36.91 5.95 -7.97
C SER A 499 35.95 5.33 -9.00
N MET A 500 35.81 5.92 -10.19
CA MET A 500 34.93 5.41 -11.24
C MET A 500 35.38 4.06 -11.79
N GLU A 501 36.67 3.92 -12.13
CA GLU A 501 37.23 2.65 -12.62
C GLU A 501 37.09 1.53 -11.58
N TYR A 502 37.20 1.86 -10.29
CA TYR A 502 36.99 0.89 -9.22
C TYR A 502 35.54 0.39 -9.22
N TYR A 503 34.54 1.28 -9.19
CA TYR A 503 33.13 0.86 -9.07
C TYR A 503 32.60 0.14 -10.31
N LEU A 504 33.13 0.47 -11.50
CA LEU A 504 32.70 -0.13 -12.77
C LEU A 504 33.57 -1.32 -13.22
N SER A 505 34.43 -1.85 -12.36
CA SER A 505 35.39 -2.90 -12.75
C SER A 505 34.82 -4.33 -12.79
N CYS A 506 33.53 -4.54 -12.49
CA CYS A 506 32.93 -5.88 -12.46
C CYS A 506 32.46 -6.29 -13.85
N GLU A 507 32.61 -7.58 -14.20
CA GLU A 507 32.05 -8.14 -15.43
C GLU A 507 30.50 -8.03 -15.45
N PRO A 508 29.85 -7.89 -16.62
CA PRO A 508 28.41 -7.63 -16.72
C PRO A 508 27.49 -8.62 -15.98
N GLN A 509 27.91 -9.89 -15.84
CA GLN A 509 27.14 -10.96 -15.19
C GLN A 509 27.68 -11.35 -13.78
N ALA A 510 28.64 -10.60 -13.24
CA ALA A 510 29.22 -10.87 -11.92
C ALA A 510 28.40 -10.22 -10.79
N TYR A 511 27.21 -10.75 -10.53
CA TYR A 511 26.22 -10.17 -9.59
C TYR A 511 26.76 -9.95 -8.18
N GLU A 512 27.52 -10.88 -7.60
CA GLU A 512 28.11 -10.70 -6.26
C GLU A 512 29.14 -9.56 -6.21
N CYS A 513 29.92 -9.38 -7.28
CA CYS A 513 30.86 -8.28 -7.42
C CYS A 513 30.11 -6.95 -7.55
N LYS A 514 29.11 -6.88 -8.45
CA LYS A 514 28.28 -5.69 -8.68
C LYS A 514 27.52 -5.28 -7.42
N SER A 515 26.93 -6.22 -6.68
CA SER A 515 26.25 -5.96 -5.40
C SER A 515 27.19 -5.37 -4.35
N LYS A 516 28.38 -5.95 -4.18
CA LYS A 516 29.36 -5.46 -3.20
C LYS A 516 29.85 -4.05 -3.56
N LYS A 517 30.14 -3.79 -4.83
CA LYS A 517 30.59 -2.48 -5.29
C LYS A 517 29.48 -1.43 -5.27
N ALA A 518 28.24 -1.82 -5.55
CA ALA A 518 27.09 -0.95 -5.40
C ALA A 518 26.91 -0.53 -3.94
N PHE A 519 27.00 -1.48 -2.99
CA PHE A 519 26.90 -1.18 -1.57
C PHE A 519 27.99 -0.20 -1.11
N GLU A 520 29.26 -0.46 -1.47
CA GLU A 520 30.37 0.45 -1.16
C GLU A 520 30.21 1.84 -1.83
N CYS A 521 29.69 1.90 -3.05
CA CYS A 521 29.46 3.15 -3.78
C CYS A 521 28.36 3.99 -3.13
N TYR A 522 27.23 3.38 -2.78
CA TYR A 522 26.11 4.07 -2.17
C TYR A 522 26.37 4.45 -0.70
N ASP A 523 27.20 3.69 0.03
CA ASP A 523 27.69 4.11 1.35
C ASP A 523 28.58 5.35 1.26
N ASN A 524 29.50 5.39 0.28
CA ASN A 524 30.30 6.59 0.00
C ASN A 524 29.44 7.78 -0.45
N LEU A 525 28.38 7.54 -1.24
CA LEU A 525 27.44 8.57 -1.64
C LEU A 525 26.68 9.15 -0.44
N SER A 526 26.22 8.28 0.45
CA SER A 526 25.55 8.68 1.70
C SER A 526 26.48 9.51 2.58
N GLN A 527 27.73 9.07 2.73
CA GLN A 527 28.74 9.83 3.47
C GLN A 527 29.04 11.19 2.81
N CYS A 528 29.07 11.26 1.47
CA CYS A 528 29.23 12.51 0.72
C CYS A 528 28.12 13.51 1.06
N TYR A 529 26.86 13.10 0.97
CA TYR A 529 25.72 13.96 1.31
C TYR A 529 25.66 14.32 2.80
N SER A 530 26.14 13.45 3.69
CA SER A 530 26.17 13.73 5.14
C SER A 530 27.21 14.80 5.53
N GLN A 531 28.17 15.11 4.66
CA GLN A 531 29.29 16.02 4.93
C GLN A 531 29.23 17.33 4.12
N THR A 532 28.22 17.52 3.26
CA THR A 532 28.16 18.66 2.34
C THR A 532 27.61 19.94 2.98
N GLN A 533 28.38 21.04 2.87
CA GLN A 533 27.82 22.37 2.67
C GLN A 533 27.67 22.63 1.15
N GLU A 534 26.84 23.62 0.77
CA GLU A 534 26.30 23.87 -0.60
C GLU A 534 27.27 23.66 -1.78
N ASN A 535 28.58 23.86 -1.60
CA ASN A 535 29.56 23.81 -2.69
C ASN A 535 30.19 22.42 -2.98
N ASN A 536 29.72 21.32 -2.36
CA ASN A 536 30.17 19.95 -2.68
C ASN A 536 29.06 19.05 -3.31
N TYR A 537 27.87 19.60 -3.58
CA TYR A 537 26.73 18.82 -4.09
C TYR A 537 26.99 18.18 -5.46
N GLU A 538 27.68 18.89 -6.36
CA GLU A 538 28.07 18.36 -7.68
C GLU A 538 28.98 17.13 -7.58
N LYS A 539 29.85 17.04 -6.56
CA LYS A 539 30.70 15.86 -6.34
C LYS A 539 29.89 14.65 -5.90
N CYS A 540 28.85 14.84 -5.10
CA CYS A 540 27.97 13.74 -4.72
C CYS A 540 27.10 13.30 -5.91
N ILE A 541 26.68 14.23 -6.78
CA ILE A 541 26.02 13.88 -8.04
C ILE A 541 26.96 13.05 -8.95
N GLU A 542 28.24 13.39 -9.03
CA GLU A 542 29.21 12.59 -9.79
C GLU A 542 29.36 11.18 -9.23
N ILE A 543 29.41 11.01 -7.90
CA ILE A 543 29.42 9.69 -7.26
C ILE A 543 28.12 8.93 -7.55
N ASN A 544 26.97 9.60 -7.46
CA ASN A 544 25.66 9.01 -7.78
C ASN A 544 25.60 8.50 -9.23
N ASN A 545 26.13 9.27 -10.17
CA ASN A 545 26.22 8.91 -11.58
C ASN A 545 27.17 7.73 -11.85
N ILE A 546 28.15 7.50 -10.97
CA ILE A 546 29.01 6.32 -11.02
C ILE A 546 28.25 5.11 -10.45
N CYS A 547 27.59 5.26 -9.30
CA CYS A 547 26.86 4.19 -8.65
C CYS A 547 25.69 3.66 -9.50
N SER A 548 25.00 4.54 -10.22
CA SER A 548 23.90 4.17 -11.12
C SER A 548 24.34 3.35 -12.34
N LYS A 549 25.62 3.43 -12.71
CA LYS A 549 26.19 2.71 -13.88
C LYS A 549 26.74 1.32 -13.53
N ILE A 550 26.81 0.92 -12.27
CA ILE A 550 27.35 -0.39 -11.83
C ILE A 550 26.54 -1.55 -12.40
N TRP A 551 25.25 -1.34 -12.62
CA TRP A 551 24.31 -2.36 -13.09
C TRP A 551 24.14 -2.41 -14.61
N ASN A 552 24.63 -1.40 -15.33
CA ASN A 552 24.77 -1.41 -16.78
C ASN A 552 25.92 -2.36 -17.20
#